data_AF-A0A519I904-F1
#
_entry.id   AF-A0A519I904-F1
#
_cell.length_a   1.000
_cell.length_b   1.000
_cell.length_c   1.000
_cell.angle_alpha   90.00
_cell.angle_beta   90.00
_cell.angle_gamma   90.00
#
_symmetry.space_group_name_H-M   'P 1'
#
loop_
_entity.id
_entity.type
_entity.pdbx_description
1 polymer ?
#
loop_
_entity_poly.entity_id
_entity_poly.type
_entity_poly.pdbx_seq_one_letter_code
_entity_poly.pdbx_strand_id
1 'polypeptide(L)'
;MTAMNTIFLLLSIQAALGAFDNLWHHELQARLPQRTSARYELSLHAAREAIYGVVFVGLAWFEWRGAFAAVLAALLLVEVGITLADFLEEDRTRRLPPFERVLHTVLTISYGLFLGLIGPVLWAWAQQPTAMVLTPHGWVSWLFTAYAVGVWAWSVRNTLAAIKLYRTAPPAQPSATLHARGLQPQPATLVTGATGFVGSALVADLVRDGQRVIVLTRDALQARASFGPGVWVVDTLDAIPSETTIDAVINLAGARVLGMPWTQGRRRQLLASRVDTTVAVVSLMRRLQ
;
A
#
# COMPACT_ATOMS: atom_id res chain seq x y z
N MET A 1 5.68 38.44 4.21
CA MET A 1 4.77 37.40 4.75
C MET A 1 5.26 36.99 6.13
N THR A 2 4.37 36.86 7.11
CA THR A 2 4.73 36.27 8.42
C THR A 2 5.03 34.78 8.24
N ALA A 3 5.81 34.18 9.14
CA ALA A 3 6.10 32.73 9.11
C ALA A 3 4.80 31.90 9.08
N MET A 4 3.79 32.32 9.83
CA MET A 4 2.48 31.66 9.87
C MET A 4 1.72 31.74 8.54
N ASN A 5 1.81 32.84 7.79
CA ASN A 5 1.20 32.94 6.46
C ASN A 5 1.83 31.94 5.47
N THR A 6 3.16 31.76 5.54
CA THR A 6 3.86 30.77 4.71
C THR A 6 3.45 29.34 5.08
N ILE A 7 3.30 29.06 6.38
CA ILE A 7 2.81 27.77 6.89
C ILE A 7 1.41 27.47 6.35
N PHE A 8 0.47 28.42 6.45
CA PHE A 8 -0.89 28.21 5.93
C PHE A 8 -0.94 28.04 4.42
N LEU A 9 -0.08 28.76 3.67
CA LEU A 9 0.02 28.56 2.22
C LEU A 9 0.50 27.14 1.88
N LEU A 10 1.58 26.69 2.53
CA LEU A 10 2.11 25.33 2.35
C LEU A 10 1.07 24.26 2.72
N LEU A 11 0.41 24.41 3.87
CA LEU A 11 -0.64 23.48 4.30
C LEU A 11 -1.85 23.50 3.37
N SER A 12 -2.18 24.64 2.74
CA SER A 12 -3.26 24.70 1.74
C SER A 12 -2.90 23.92 0.47
N ILE A 13 -1.65 24.05 0.01
CA ILE A 13 -1.13 23.25 -1.11
C ILE A 13 -1.12 21.76 -0.74
N GLN A 14 -0.64 21.43 0.45
CA GLN A 14 -0.64 20.06 0.98
C GLN A 14 -2.06 19.48 1.04
N ALA A 15 -3.04 20.25 1.53
CA ALA A 15 -4.43 19.84 1.62
C ALA A 15 -5.03 19.58 0.23
N ALA A 16 -4.76 20.44 -0.75
CA ALA A 16 -5.25 20.28 -2.11
C ALA A 16 -4.63 19.04 -2.79
N LEU A 17 -3.32 18.85 -2.67
CA LEU A 17 -2.62 17.69 -3.24
C LEU A 17 -3.04 16.39 -2.56
N GLY A 18 -3.19 16.39 -1.22
CA GLY A 18 -3.65 15.22 -0.47
C GLY A 18 -5.10 14.85 -0.78
N ALA A 19 -5.98 15.84 -0.93
CA ALA A 19 -7.35 15.61 -1.37
C ALA A 19 -7.42 15.02 -2.78
N PHE A 20 -6.58 15.54 -3.69
CA PHE A 20 -6.46 14.98 -5.03
C PHE A 20 -5.96 13.53 -5.00
N ASP A 21 -4.94 13.22 -4.20
CA ASP A 21 -4.38 11.88 -4.08
C ASP A 21 -5.40 10.86 -3.55
N ASN A 22 -6.10 11.23 -2.47
CA ASN A 22 -7.19 10.45 -1.90
C ASN A 22 -8.32 10.16 -2.89
N LEU A 23 -8.73 11.17 -3.66
CA LEU A 23 -9.82 11.02 -4.62
C LEU A 23 -9.39 10.27 -5.89
N TRP A 24 -8.24 10.62 -6.47
CA TRP A 24 -7.83 10.10 -7.76
C TRP A 24 -7.14 8.74 -7.64
N HIS A 25 -6.05 8.66 -6.88
CA HIS A 25 -5.25 7.44 -6.80
C HIS A 25 -5.92 6.40 -5.94
N HIS A 26 -6.35 6.75 -4.73
CA HIS A 26 -6.88 5.76 -3.79
C HIS A 26 -8.33 5.35 -4.08
N GLU A 27 -9.21 6.30 -4.41
CA GLU A 27 -10.63 6.00 -4.65
C GLU A 27 -10.90 5.56 -6.10
N LEU A 28 -10.53 6.36 -7.10
CA LEU A 28 -10.91 6.10 -8.50
C LEU A 28 -10.02 5.05 -9.17
N GLN A 29 -8.71 5.19 -9.06
CA GLN A 29 -7.73 4.36 -9.77
C GLN A 29 -7.47 3.03 -9.06
N ALA A 30 -7.10 3.07 -7.77
CA ALA A 30 -6.78 1.89 -7.00
C ALA A 30 -8.03 1.19 -6.45
N ARG A 31 -9.09 1.95 -6.15
CA ARG A 31 -10.33 1.45 -5.51
C ARG A 31 -10.01 0.66 -4.23
N LEU A 32 -9.15 1.23 -3.38
CA LEU A 32 -8.70 0.59 -2.13
C LEU A 32 -9.84 0.03 -1.26
N PRO A 33 -11.00 0.72 -1.10
CA PRO A 33 -12.11 0.23 -0.28
C PRO A 33 -12.73 -1.09 -0.77
N GLN A 34 -12.42 -1.51 -2.00
CA GLN A 34 -12.91 -2.74 -2.61
C GLN A 34 -11.86 -3.87 -2.55
N ARG A 35 -10.64 -3.60 -2.08
CA ARG A 35 -9.53 -4.57 -2.01
C ARG A 35 -9.31 -5.03 -0.57
N THR A 36 -9.52 -6.32 -0.31
CA THR A 36 -9.32 -6.91 1.03
C THR A 36 -7.87 -6.79 1.53
N SER A 37 -6.88 -6.77 0.63
CA SER A 37 -5.48 -6.56 0.97
C SER A 37 -5.17 -5.12 1.41
N ALA A 38 -5.98 -4.13 1.03
CA ALA A 38 -5.72 -2.71 1.30
C ALA A 38 -6.23 -2.24 2.67
N ARG A 39 -6.68 -3.16 3.54
CA ARG A 39 -7.26 -2.82 4.86
C ARG A 39 -6.28 -2.05 5.77
N TYR A 40 -4.99 -2.39 5.71
CA TYR A 40 -3.97 -1.74 6.54
C TYR A 40 -3.58 -0.38 5.96
N GLU A 41 -3.32 -0.30 4.64
CA GLU A 41 -3.14 0.96 3.88
C GLU A 41 -4.29 1.95 4.18
N LEU A 42 -5.54 1.48 4.08
CA LEU A 42 -6.71 2.31 4.35
C LEU A 42 -6.83 2.78 5.81
N SER A 43 -6.33 1.99 6.77
CA SER A 43 -6.27 2.38 8.18
C SER A 43 -5.20 3.44 8.45
N LEU A 44 -4.06 3.37 7.75
CA LEU A 44 -3.01 4.39 7.81
C LEU A 44 -3.51 5.71 7.25
N HIS A 45 -4.22 5.70 6.12
CA HIS A 45 -4.83 6.91 5.55
C HIS A 45 -5.85 7.54 6.50
N ALA A 46 -6.76 6.72 7.06
CA ALA A 46 -7.75 7.20 8.01
C ALA A 46 -7.10 7.87 9.24
N ALA A 47 -6.01 7.28 9.76
CA ALA A 47 -5.26 7.85 10.87
C ALA A 47 -4.54 9.15 10.49
N ARG A 48 -3.89 9.21 9.32
CA ARG A 48 -3.26 10.42 8.79
C ARG A 48 -4.28 11.56 8.68
N GLU A 49 -5.43 11.29 8.07
CA GLU A 49 -6.52 12.27 7.87
C GLU A 49 -7.10 12.78 9.19
N ALA A 50 -7.24 11.90 10.19
CA ALA A 50 -7.67 12.28 11.53
C ALA A 50 -6.71 13.29 12.18
N ILE A 51 -5.40 13.05 12.07
CA ILE A 51 -4.35 13.95 12.56
C ILE A 51 -4.41 15.28 11.82
N TYR A 52 -4.51 15.29 10.48
CA TYR A 52 -4.61 16.54 9.72
C TYR A 52 -5.82 17.37 10.11
N GLY A 53 -6.98 16.77 10.40
CA GLY A 53 -8.14 17.53 10.87
C GLY A 53 -7.88 18.24 12.20
N VAL A 54 -7.19 17.58 13.14
CA VAL A 54 -6.75 18.19 14.40
C VAL A 54 -5.73 19.31 14.15
N VAL A 55 -4.75 19.09 13.28
CA VAL A 55 -3.72 20.09 12.93
C VAL A 55 -4.35 21.32 12.27
N PHE A 56 -5.29 21.13 11.34
CA PHE A 56 -5.93 22.23 10.63
C PHE A 56 -6.75 23.13 11.55
N VAL A 57 -7.67 22.57 12.34
CA VAL A 57 -8.46 23.37 13.31
C VAL A 57 -7.55 23.91 14.42
N GLY A 58 -6.58 23.10 14.87
CA GLY A 58 -5.64 23.46 15.92
C GLY A 58 -4.83 24.70 15.58
N LEU A 59 -4.19 24.72 14.41
CA LEU A 59 -3.39 25.86 13.95
C LEU A 59 -4.24 27.05 13.51
N ALA A 60 -5.45 26.79 12.98
CA ALA A 60 -6.36 27.84 12.54
C ALA A 60 -6.80 28.77 13.67
N TRP A 61 -7.07 28.21 14.84
CA TRP A 61 -7.73 28.92 15.93
C TRP A 61 -6.86 29.13 17.16
N PHE A 62 -5.80 28.33 17.35
CA PHE A 62 -5.08 28.31 18.62
C PHE A 62 -3.57 28.41 18.47
N GLU A 63 -2.96 29.10 19.44
CA GLU A 63 -1.56 28.89 19.79
C GLU A 63 -1.46 27.84 20.90
N TRP A 64 -0.69 26.79 20.63
CA TRP A 64 -0.55 25.63 21.52
C TRP A 64 0.64 25.86 22.45
N ARG A 65 0.47 26.66 23.50
CA ARG A 65 1.60 27.08 24.36
C ARG A 65 1.95 26.04 25.42
N GLY A 66 3.22 26.01 25.84
CA GLY A 66 3.76 25.11 26.84
C GLY A 66 3.60 23.63 26.47
N ALA A 67 3.02 22.82 27.36
CA ALA A 67 2.86 21.37 27.13
C ALA A 67 2.03 21.04 25.88
N PHE A 68 1.10 21.91 25.46
CA PHE A 68 0.31 21.70 24.25
C PHE A 68 1.16 21.76 22.98
N ALA A 69 2.22 22.57 22.93
CA ALA A 69 3.16 22.58 21.79
C ALA A 69 3.85 21.22 21.63
N ALA A 70 4.21 20.57 22.74
CA ALA A 70 4.80 19.24 22.72
C ALA A 70 3.80 18.17 22.23
N VAL A 71 2.52 18.29 22.59
CA VAL A 71 1.45 17.40 22.07
C VAL A 71 1.32 17.56 20.55
N LEU A 72 1.27 18.80 20.06
CA LEU A 72 1.19 19.05 18.62
C LEU A 72 2.44 18.54 17.89
N ALA A 73 3.64 18.77 18.44
CA ALA A 73 4.88 18.21 17.90
C ALA A 73 4.86 16.67 17.83
N ALA A 74 4.39 16.01 18.89
CA ALA A 74 4.25 14.56 18.93
C ALA A 74 3.26 14.04 17.87
N LEU A 75 2.13 14.72 17.69
CA LEU A 75 1.15 14.39 16.64
C LEU A 75 1.78 14.48 15.24
N LEU A 76 2.59 15.51 14.97
CA LEU A 76 3.31 15.65 13.71
C LEU A 76 4.36 14.55 13.51
N LEU A 77 5.07 14.14 14.57
CA LEU A 77 6.02 13.02 14.49
C LEU A 77 5.32 11.68 14.26
N VAL A 78 4.13 11.48 14.86
CA VAL A 78 3.29 10.31 14.57
C VAL A 78 2.85 10.31 13.11
N GLU A 79 2.50 11.47 12.55
CA GLU A 79 2.19 11.59 11.12
C GLU A 79 3.38 11.15 10.26
N VAL A 80 4.61 11.60 10.56
CA VAL A 80 5.82 11.15 9.86
C VAL A 80 5.92 9.62 9.89
N GLY A 81 5.70 9.02 11.06
CA GLY A 81 5.71 7.56 11.22
C GLY A 81 4.65 6.86 10.35
N ILE A 82 3.43 7.40 10.29
CA ILE A 82 2.36 6.90 9.42
C ILE A 82 2.75 7.04 7.95
N THR A 83 3.34 8.18 7.56
CA THR A 83 3.80 8.44 6.19
C THR A 83 4.90 7.46 5.75
N LEU A 84 5.85 7.16 6.64
CA LEU A 84 6.86 6.14 6.37
C LEU A 84 6.27 4.72 6.33
N ALA A 85 5.36 4.39 7.25
CA ALA A 85 4.70 3.09 7.27
C ALA A 85 3.88 2.84 6.00
N ASP A 86 3.24 3.89 5.49
CA ASP A 86 2.47 3.88 4.25
C ASP A 86 3.35 3.56 3.05
N PHE A 87 4.49 4.24 2.89
CA PHE A 87 5.46 3.92 1.84
C PHE A 87 5.92 2.46 1.86
N LEU A 88 6.23 1.95 3.05
CA LEU A 88 6.65 0.56 3.21
C LEU A 88 5.54 -0.42 2.86
N GLU A 89 4.29 -0.10 3.21
CA GLU A 89 3.15 -0.94 2.92
C GLU A 89 2.78 -0.93 1.43
N GLU A 90 2.79 0.24 0.79
CA GLU A 90 2.51 0.37 -0.64
C GLU A 90 3.51 -0.41 -1.47
N ASP A 91 4.82 -0.30 -1.18
CA ASP A 91 5.87 -1.05 -1.88
C ASP A 91 5.72 -2.58 -1.71
N ARG A 92 5.19 -3.05 -0.58
CA ARG A 92 4.91 -4.47 -0.33
C ARG A 92 3.69 -4.96 -1.09
N THR A 93 2.64 -4.14 -1.19
CA THR A 93 1.30 -4.57 -1.62
C THR A 93 1.03 -4.31 -3.10
N ARG A 94 1.58 -3.26 -3.71
CA ARG A 94 1.33 -2.93 -5.12
C ARG A 94 2.46 -2.13 -5.77
N ARG A 95 2.58 -2.23 -7.10
CA ARG A 95 3.48 -1.33 -7.86
C ARG A 95 2.81 0.02 -8.10
N LEU A 96 3.41 1.07 -7.56
CA LEU A 96 2.96 2.45 -7.75
C LEU A 96 3.19 2.92 -9.20
N PRO A 97 2.17 3.48 -9.89
CA PRO A 97 2.33 4.23 -11.11
C PRO A 97 3.37 5.36 -10.95
N PRO A 98 4.13 5.73 -12.01
CA PRO A 98 5.12 6.80 -11.92
C PRO A 98 4.55 8.15 -11.45
N PHE A 99 3.31 8.46 -11.85
CA PHE A 99 2.66 9.71 -11.46
C PHE A 99 2.28 9.74 -9.97
N GLU A 100 1.73 8.65 -9.44
CA GLU A 100 1.43 8.49 -8.00
C GLU A 100 2.71 8.65 -7.16
N ARG A 101 3.82 8.02 -7.60
CA ARG A 101 5.12 8.15 -6.94
C ARG A 101 5.66 9.59 -6.93
N VAL A 102 5.53 10.31 -8.05
CA VAL A 102 5.96 11.72 -8.12
C VAL A 102 5.11 12.57 -7.18
N LEU A 103 3.79 12.37 -7.17
CA LEU A 103 2.88 13.11 -6.28
C LEU A 103 3.21 12.86 -4.81
N HIS A 104 3.42 11.61 -4.40
CA HIS A 104 3.85 11.27 -3.05
C HIS A 104 5.18 11.89 -2.65
N THR A 105 6.14 11.91 -3.59
CA THR A 105 7.44 12.57 -3.37
C THR A 105 7.25 14.07 -3.12
N VAL A 106 6.40 14.73 -3.93
CA VAL A 106 6.08 16.15 -3.75
C VAL A 106 5.37 16.40 -2.41
N LEU A 107 4.40 15.56 -2.04
CA LEU A 107 3.69 15.63 -0.76
C LEU A 107 4.65 15.48 0.43
N THR A 108 5.62 14.57 0.34
CA THR A 108 6.61 14.34 1.40
C THR A 108 7.58 15.51 1.53
N ILE A 109 8.06 16.06 0.41
CA ILE A 109 8.92 17.25 0.41
C ILE A 109 8.16 18.44 0.98
N SER A 110 6.93 18.68 0.55
CA SER A 110 6.05 19.75 1.03
C SER A 110 5.80 19.61 2.54
N TYR A 111 5.55 18.40 3.03
CA TYR A 111 5.40 18.14 4.46
C TYR A 111 6.70 18.40 5.25
N GLY A 112 7.86 17.98 4.73
CA GLY A 112 9.16 18.27 5.33
C GLY A 112 9.45 19.78 5.42
N LEU A 113 9.08 20.55 4.39
CA LEU A 113 9.15 22.01 4.42
C LEU A 113 8.22 22.60 5.49
N PHE A 114 7.00 22.10 5.60
CA PHE A 114 6.07 22.47 6.66
C PHE A 114 6.67 22.20 8.06
N LEU A 115 7.22 21.01 8.29
CA LEU A 115 7.89 20.67 9.56
C LEU A 115 9.06 21.61 9.87
N GLY A 116 9.87 21.96 8.87
CA GLY A 116 10.97 22.91 9.01
C GLY A 116 10.51 24.32 9.41
N LEU A 117 9.35 24.76 8.91
CA LEU A 117 8.79 26.08 9.23
C LEU A 117 8.04 26.11 10.57
N ILE A 118 7.30 25.06 10.90
CA ILE A 118 6.51 24.99 12.15
C ILE A 118 7.41 24.69 13.35
N GLY A 119 8.56 24.03 13.17
CA GLY A 119 9.49 23.66 14.24
C GLY A 119 9.90 24.84 15.14
N PRO A 120 10.44 25.96 14.59
CA PRO A 120 10.77 27.14 15.37
C PRO A 120 9.56 27.77 16.07
N VAL A 121 8.37 27.69 15.47
CA VAL A 121 7.11 28.19 16.06
C VAL A 121 6.72 27.35 17.27
N LEU A 122 6.74 26.02 17.15
CA LEU A 122 6.47 25.09 18.25
C LEU A 122 7.49 25.25 19.37
N TRP A 123 8.77 25.44 19.04
CA TRP A 123 9.80 25.72 20.03
C TRP A 123 9.51 27.02 20.80
N ALA A 124 9.15 28.09 20.10
CA ALA A 124 8.78 29.35 20.74
C ALA A 124 7.52 29.22 21.62
N TRP A 125 6.51 28.48 21.18
CA TRP A 125 5.31 28.21 21.97
C TRP A 125 5.59 27.32 23.19
N ALA A 126 6.50 26.36 23.08
CA ALA A 126 6.88 25.48 24.18
C ALA A 126 7.55 26.23 25.36
N GLN A 127 8.21 27.36 25.09
CA GLN A 127 8.83 28.21 26.10
C GLN A 127 7.82 29.12 26.85
N GLN A 128 6.55 29.13 26.43
CA GLN A 128 5.49 29.90 27.08
C GLN A 128 4.75 29.07 28.12
N PRO A 129 4.06 29.71 29.10
CA PRO A 129 3.18 29.00 30.02
C PRO A 129 2.13 28.16 29.30
N THR A 130 1.84 26.97 29.84
CA THR A 130 0.90 26.02 29.23
C THR A 130 -0.50 26.63 29.14
N ALA A 131 -0.95 26.88 27.91
CA ALA A 131 -2.25 27.45 27.62
C ALA A 131 -2.64 27.18 26.16
N MET A 132 -3.93 27.07 25.90
CA MET A 132 -4.49 27.16 24.55
C MET A 132 -5.03 28.58 24.37
N VAL A 133 -4.33 29.39 23.56
CA VAL A 133 -4.72 30.79 23.35
C VAL A 133 -5.44 30.92 22.04
N LEU A 134 -6.67 31.46 22.07
CA LEU A 134 -7.48 31.67 20.88
C LEU A 134 -6.89 32.83 20.06
N THR A 135 -6.34 32.51 18.90
CA THR A 135 -5.70 33.44 17.97
C THR A 135 -6.22 33.17 16.55
N PRO A 136 -7.38 33.75 16.17
CA PRO A 136 -7.94 33.57 14.84
C PRO A 136 -7.15 34.36 13.77
N HIS A 137 -7.16 33.82 12.54
CA HIS A 137 -6.42 34.33 11.38
C HIS A 137 -7.38 34.82 10.27
N GLY A 138 -8.54 35.35 10.67
CA GLY A 138 -9.57 35.84 9.76
C GLY A 138 -10.18 34.72 8.91
N TRP A 139 -10.24 34.94 7.59
CA TRP A 139 -10.84 33.97 6.65
C TRP A 139 -10.04 32.66 6.56
N VAL A 140 -8.74 32.68 6.85
CA VAL A 140 -7.88 31.49 6.82
C VAL A 140 -8.33 30.47 7.86
N SER A 141 -8.74 30.91 9.06
CA SER A 141 -9.24 30.00 10.09
C SER A 141 -10.49 29.25 9.65
N TRP A 142 -11.39 29.93 8.94
CA TRP A 142 -12.60 29.32 8.38
C TRP A 142 -12.29 28.35 7.23
N LEU A 143 -11.35 28.71 6.35
CA LEU A 143 -10.88 27.81 5.30
C LEU A 143 -10.31 26.52 5.88
N PHE A 144 -9.44 26.61 6.88
CA PHE A 144 -8.84 25.46 7.53
C PHE A 144 -9.84 24.65 8.35
N THR A 145 -10.88 25.29 8.89
CA THR A 145 -12.01 24.58 9.48
C THR A 145 -12.77 23.77 8.44
N ALA A 146 -13.00 24.33 7.24
CA ALA A 146 -13.61 23.60 6.13
C ALA A 146 -12.73 22.41 5.66
N TYR A 147 -11.41 22.60 5.57
CA TYR A 147 -10.47 21.51 5.30
C TYR A 147 -10.57 20.41 6.36
N ALA A 148 -10.57 20.77 7.65
CA ALA A 148 -10.69 19.82 8.76
C ALA A 148 -11.97 18.99 8.69
N VAL A 149 -13.12 19.64 8.42
CA VAL A 149 -14.39 18.94 8.23
C VAL A 149 -14.31 17.97 7.05
N GLY A 150 -13.72 18.39 5.93
CA GLY A 150 -13.53 17.53 4.76
C GLY A 150 -12.67 16.30 5.04
N VAL A 151 -11.49 16.49 5.65
CA VAL A 151 -10.59 15.37 5.98
C VAL A 151 -11.14 14.47 7.08
N TRP A 152 -11.86 14.99 8.07
CA TRP A 152 -12.53 14.15 9.07
C TRP A 152 -13.68 13.33 8.48
N ALA A 153 -14.48 13.91 7.58
CA ALA A 153 -15.51 13.15 6.88
C ALA A 153 -14.88 11.99 6.07
N TRP A 154 -13.76 12.25 5.40
CA TRP A 154 -13.02 11.24 4.67
C TRP A 154 -12.37 10.19 5.59
N SER A 155 -11.81 10.60 6.72
CA SER A 155 -11.26 9.72 7.76
C SER A 155 -12.30 8.76 8.33
N VAL A 156 -13.49 9.27 8.68
CA VAL A 156 -14.61 8.44 9.14
C VAL A 156 -14.99 7.44 8.06
N ARG A 157 -15.10 7.89 6.81
CA ARG A 157 -15.42 7.02 5.67
C ARG A 157 -14.38 5.90 5.49
N ASN A 158 -13.08 6.23 5.54
CA ASN A 158 -12.00 5.27 5.40
C ASN A 158 -11.96 4.29 6.58
N THR A 159 -12.21 4.77 7.79
CA THR A 159 -12.36 3.93 8.99
C THR A 159 -13.49 2.93 8.83
N LEU A 160 -14.67 3.36 8.37
CA LEU A 160 -15.81 2.48 8.13
C LEU A 160 -15.51 1.42 7.05
N ALA A 161 -14.85 1.82 5.96
CA ALA A 161 -14.42 0.90 4.91
C ALA A 161 -13.37 -0.09 5.42
N ALA A 162 -12.38 0.35 6.20
CA ALA A 162 -11.38 -0.52 6.81
C ALA A 162 -12.03 -1.53 7.76
N ILE A 163 -12.92 -1.09 8.67
CA ILE A 163 -13.67 -1.97 9.57
C ILE A 163 -14.47 -3.02 8.78
N LYS A 164 -15.14 -2.60 7.70
CA LYS A 164 -15.87 -3.54 6.83
C LYS A 164 -14.93 -4.59 6.25
N LEU A 165 -13.78 -4.19 5.72
CA LEU A 165 -12.79 -5.11 5.16
C LEU A 165 -12.19 -6.06 6.20
N TYR A 166 -11.90 -5.58 7.42
CA TYR A 166 -11.44 -6.42 8.53
C TYR A 166 -12.51 -7.44 8.96
N ARG A 167 -13.80 -7.06 8.95
CA ARG A 167 -14.92 -7.96 9.29
C ARG A 167 -15.19 -9.00 8.21
N THR A 168 -15.03 -8.64 6.94
CA THR A 168 -15.23 -9.57 5.81
C THR A 168 -14.00 -10.41 5.50
N ALA A 169 -12.86 -10.10 6.12
CA ALA A 169 -11.66 -10.90 5.96
C ALA A 169 -11.92 -12.30 6.53
N PRO A 170 -11.59 -13.37 5.78
CA PRO A 170 -11.60 -14.71 6.35
C PRO A 170 -10.72 -14.69 7.62
N PRO A 171 -11.12 -15.39 8.70
CA PRO A 171 -10.24 -15.55 9.84
C PRO A 171 -8.88 -16.02 9.34
N ALA A 172 -7.80 -15.42 9.84
CA ALA A 172 -6.46 -15.92 9.61
C ALA A 172 -6.48 -17.37 10.08
N GLN A 173 -6.56 -18.31 9.13
CA GLN A 173 -6.56 -19.70 9.50
C GLN A 173 -5.24 -19.92 10.23
N PRO A 174 -5.26 -20.47 11.45
CA PRO A 174 -4.02 -20.93 12.07
C PRO A 174 -3.38 -21.79 10.99
N SER A 175 -2.18 -21.39 10.55
CA SER A 175 -1.43 -22.09 9.52
C SER A 175 -1.51 -23.54 9.89
N ALA A 176 -2.33 -24.30 9.17
CA ALA A 176 -2.68 -25.63 9.59
C ALA A 176 -1.34 -26.34 9.72
N THR A 177 -0.96 -26.63 10.96
CA THR A 177 0.10 -27.57 11.26
C THR A 177 -0.26 -28.76 10.40
N LEU A 178 0.54 -28.96 9.35
CA LEU A 178 0.44 -30.03 8.40
C LEU A 178 0.44 -31.33 9.21
N HIS A 179 -0.74 -31.76 9.65
CA HIS A 179 -0.93 -33.04 10.27
C HIS A 179 -0.83 -34.04 9.13
N ALA A 180 0.37 -34.61 9.01
CA ALA A 180 0.62 -36.03 8.82
C ALA A 180 -0.56 -36.81 8.25
N ARG A 181 -0.84 -36.62 6.95
CA ARG A 181 -1.70 -37.52 6.18
C ARG A 181 -0.83 -38.17 5.10
N GLY A 182 -0.16 -39.25 5.51
CA GLY A 182 0.45 -40.25 4.63
C GLY A 182 1.77 -39.86 3.97
N LEU A 183 2.79 -40.69 4.18
CA LEU A 183 4.10 -40.71 3.51
C LEU A 183 3.98 -41.12 2.01
N GLN A 184 3.06 -40.53 1.27
CA GLN A 184 3.04 -40.61 -0.19
C GLN A 184 3.51 -39.24 -0.70
N PRO A 185 4.57 -39.16 -1.52
CA PRO A 185 4.97 -37.89 -2.14
C PRO A 185 3.79 -37.40 -2.98
N GLN A 186 3.02 -36.46 -2.45
CA GLN A 186 1.91 -35.89 -3.20
C GLN A 186 2.51 -35.08 -4.36
N PRO A 187 2.13 -35.42 -5.60
CA PRO A 187 2.61 -34.70 -6.76
C PRO A 187 2.17 -33.24 -6.71
N ALA A 188 3.03 -32.36 -7.22
CA ALA A 188 2.82 -30.91 -7.12
C ALA A 188 2.11 -30.34 -8.36
N THR A 189 1.39 -29.23 -8.17
CA THR A 189 0.91 -28.39 -9.27
C THR A 189 1.85 -27.20 -9.44
N LEU A 190 2.45 -27.06 -10.63
CA LEU A 190 3.28 -25.91 -10.98
C LEU A 190 2.42 -24.80 -11.59
N VAL A 191 2.46 -23.60 -11.00
CA VAL A 191 1.75 -22.43 -11.50
C VAL A 191 2.77 -21.36 -11.91
N THR A 192 2.75 -20.97 -13.19
CA THR A 192 3.50 -19.79 -13.66
C THR A 192 2.59 -18.56 -13.62
N GLY A 193 3.16 -17.37 -13.40
CA GLY A 193 2.35 -16.14 -13.34
C GLY A 193 1.40 -16.10 -12.14
N ALA A 194 1.74 -16.83 -11.07
CA ALA A 194 0.94 -16.97 -9.87
C ALA A 194 0.64 -15.63 -9.17
N THR A 195 1.51 -14.63 -9.28
CA THR A 195 1.26 -13.30 -8.68
C THR A 195 0.31 -12.42 -9.50
N GLY A 196 -0.15 -12.90 -10.66
CA GLY A 196 -1.14 -12.22 -11.48
C GLY A 196 -2.57 -12.34 -10.95
N PHE A 197 -3.50 -11.58 -11.54
CA PHE A 197 -4.90 -11.51 -11.12
C PHE A 197 -5.58 -12.89 -11.00
N VAL A 198 -5.43 -13.76 -12.00
CA VAL A 198 -6.00 -15.12 -11.98
C VAL A 198 -5.15 -16.06 -11.15
N GLY A 199 -3.82 -15.93 -11.25
CA GLY A 199 -2.88 -16.83 -10.58
C GLY A 199 -2.99 -16.76 -9.06
N SER A 200 -3.22 -15.58 -8.49
CA SER A 200 -3.23 -15.42 -7.03
C SER A 200 -4.45 -16.07 -6.40
N ALA A 201 -5.62 -15.91 -7.04
CA ALA A 201 -6.84 -16.59 -6.65
C ALA A 201 -6.72 -18.11 -6.81
N LEU A 202 -6.17 -18.57 -7.94
CA LEU A 202 -5.96 -20.00 -8.19
C LEU A 202 -5.05 -20.64 -7.14
N VAL A 203 -3.90 -20.03 -6.84
CA VAL A 203 -2.97 -20.58 -5.83
C VAL A 203 -3.64 -20.62 -4.45
N ALA A 204 -4.40 -19.59 -4.08
CA ALA A 204 -5.14 -19.60 -2.82
C ALA A 204 -6.16 -20.75 -2.75
N ASP A 205 -6.89 -21.01 -3.85
CA ASP A 205 -7.84 -22.12 -3.93
C ASP A 205 -7.14 -23.50 -3.88
N LEU A 206 -6.05 -23.70 -4.63
CA LEU A 206 -5.29 -24.97 -4.61
C LEU A 206 -4.70 -25.27 -3.23
N VAL A 207 -4.16 -24.25 -2.56
CA VAL A 207 -3.63 -24.37 -1.20
C VAL A 207 -4.74 -24.66 -0.20
N ARG A 208 -5.91 -24.02 -0.35
CA ARG A 208 -7.10 -24.31 0.48
C ARG A 208 -7.54 -25.76 0.36
N ASP A 209 -7.42 -26.34 -0.82
CA ASP A 209 -7.76 -27.73 -1.09
C ASP A 209 -6.66 -28.72 -0.61
N GLY A 210 -5.60 -28.20 0.04
CA GLY A 210 -4.51 -28.98 0.60
C GLY A 210 -3.49 -29.48 -0.42
N GLN A 211 -3.52 -28.94 -1.65
CA GLN A 211 -2.60 -29.35 -2.70
C GLN A 211 -1.19 -28.77 -2.50
N ARG A 212 -0.18 -29.53 -2.91
CA ARG A 212 1.20 -29.05 -2.99
C ARG A 212 1.35 -28.16 -4.22
N VAL A 213 1.67 -26.88 -4.01
CA VAL A 213 1.80 -25.90 -5.09
C VAL A 213 3.24 -25.42 -5.22
N ILE A 214 3.75 -25.42 -6.45
CA ILE A 214 5.01 -24.78 -6.84
C ILE A 214 4.67 -23.53 -7.63
N VAL A 215 5.25 -22.39 -7.26
CA VAL A 215 5.06 -21.11 -7.95
C VAL A 215 6.35 -20.70 -8.64
N LEU A 216 6.29 -20.52 -9.97
CA LEU A 216 7.34 -19.84 -10.72
C LEU A 216 7.05 -18.34 -10.79
N THR A 217 7.96 -17.54 -10.26
CA THR A 217 7.82 -16.08 -10.22
C THR A 217 9.16 -15.38 -10.45
N ARG A 218 9.14 -14.20 -11.06
CA ARG A 218 10.34 -13.35 -11.14
C ARG A 218 10.62 -12.57 -9.84
N ASP A 219 9.66 -12.56 -8.93
CA ASP A 219 9.72 -11.85 -7.65
C ASP A 219 9.38 -12.83 -6.52
N ALA A 220 10.42 -13.53 -6.05
CA ALA A 220 10.27 -14.58 -5.04
C ALA A 220 9.90 -14.01 -3.67
N LEU A 221 10.37 -12.80 -3.33
CA LEU A 221 10.06 -12.13 -2.08
C LEU A 221 8.58 -11.77 -2.00
N GLN A 222 8.04 -11.12 -3.05
CA GLN A 222 6.63 -10.79 -3.11
C GLN A 222 5.75 -12.04 -3.04
N ALA A 223 6.10 -13.11 -3.78
CA ALA A 223 5.31 -14.33 -3.79
C ALA A 223 5.31 -15.03 -2.42
N ARG A 224 6.46 -15.09 -1.74
CA ARG A 224 6.54 -15.63 -0.37
C ARG A 224 5.70 -14.83 0.62
N ALA A 225 5.72 -13.50 0.52
CA ALA A 225 4.86 -12.64 1.32
C ALA A 225 3.37 -12.84 1.02
N SER A 226 3.01 -13.11 -0.24
CA SER A 226 1.61 -13.25 -0.68
C SER A 226 0.99 -14.61 -0.35
N PHE A 227 1.77 -15.70 -0.44
CA PHE A 227 1.27 -17.07 -0.32
C PHE A 227 1.65 -17.76 0.99
N GLY A 228 2.61 -17.21 1.74
CA GLY A 228 3.09 -17.77 3.00
C GLY A 228 3.99 -19.01 2.81
N PRO A 229 4.37 -19.67 3.92
CA PRO A 229 5.37 -20.74 3.93
C PRO A 229 4.88 -22.06 3.32
N GLY A 230 3.57 -22.23 3.09
CA GLY A 230 2.97 -23.45 2.54
C GLY A 230 3.13 -23.61 1.03
N VAL A 231 3.64 -22.59 0.32
CA VAL A 231 3.84 -22.62 -1.14
C VAL A 231 5.32 -22.63 -1.46
N TRP A 232 5.74 -23.56 -2.32
CA TRP A 232 7.12 -23.63 -2.76
C TRP A 232 7.36 -22.63 -3.88
N VAL A 233 8.05 -21.53 -3.54
CA VAL A 233 8.37 -20.46 -4.49
C VAL A 233 9.74 -20.68 -5.11
N VAL A 234 9.79 -20.72 -6.44
CA VAL A 234 11.01 -20.79 -7.25
C VAL A 234 11.06 -19.61 -8.23
N ASP A 235 12.26 -19.11 -8.48
CA ASP A 235 12.54 -18.04 -9.44
C ASP A 235 12.98 -18.54 -10.81
N THR A 236 13.56 -19.73 -10.85
CA THR A 236 13.89 -20.48 -12.06
C THR A 236 13.33 -21.90 -12.00
N LEU A 237 12.96 -22.45 -13.16
CA LEU A 237 12.53 -23.85 -13.27
C LEU A 237 13.68 -24.82 -12.97
N ASP A 238 14.94 -24.40 -13.11
CA ASP A 238 16.12 -25.22 -12.81
C ASP A 238 16.30 -25.46 -11.30
N ALA A 239 15.67 -24.63 -10.46
CA ALA A 239 15.66 -24.82 -9.01
C ALA A 239 14.75 -25.98 -8.57
N ILE A 240 13.96 -26.55 -9.49
CA ILE A 240 13.15 -27.74 -9.24
C ILE A 240 14.03 -28.98 -9.45
N PRO A 241 14.34 -29.74 -8.38
CA PRO A 241 15.13 -30.97 -8.44
C PRO A 241 14.45 -32.04 -9.31
N SER A 242 15.25 -32.88 -9.96
CA SER A 242 14.77 -33.85 -10.95
C SER A 242 13.87 -34.94 -10.36
N GLU A 243 13.98 -35.21 -9.06
CA GLU A 243 13.13 -36.13 -8.32
C GLU A 243 11.72 -35.57 -8.01
N THR A 244 11.44 -34.31 -8.37
CA THR A 244 10.15 -33.68 -8.11
C THR A 244 9.09 -34.18 -9.08
N THR A 245 8.05 -34.84 -8.55
CA THR A 245 6.86 -35.20 -9.34
C THR A 245 5.91 -34.00 -9.49
N ILE A 246 5.58 -33.65 -10.73
CA ILE A 246 4.61 -32.60 -11.08
C ILE A 246 3.49 -33.22 -11.91
N ASP A 247 2.26 -33.15 -11.41
CA ASP A 247 1.09 -33.72 -12.09
C ASP A 247 0.45 -32.76 -13.08
N ALA A 248 0.49 -31.47 -12.76
CA ALA A 248 -0.17 -30.44 -13.53
C ALA A 248 0.71 -29.21 -13.63
N VAL A 249 0.71 -28.60 -14.81
CA VAL A 249 1.31 -27.29 -15.04
C VAL A 249 0.25 -26.32 -15.54
N ILE A 250 0.05 -25.24 -14.80
CA ILE A 250 -0.88 -24.17 -15.15
C ILE A 250 -0.07 -22.94 -15.54
N ASN A 251 -0.02 -22.68 -16.86
CA ASN A 251 0.79 -21.60 -17.42
C ASN A 251 -0.01 -20.30 -17.58
N LEU A 252 0.06 -19.40 -16.59
CA LEU A 252 -0.59 -18.08 -16.63
C LEU A 252 0.41 -16.94 -16.87
N ALA A 253 1.71 -17.23 -16.96
CA ALA A 253 2.72 -16.23 -17.21
C ALA A 253 2.63 -15.67 -18.64
N GLY A 254 2.81 -14.36 -18.73
CA GLY A 254 2.82 -13.63 -19.99
C GLY A 254 2.77 -12.13 -19.77
N ALA A 255 3.19 -11.37 -20.77
CA ALA A 255 3.05 -9.92 -20.73
C ALA A 255 1.57 -9.51 -20.83
N ARG A 256 1.17 -8.54 -20.01
CA ARG A 256 -0.21 -7.99 -19.94
C ARG A 256 -0.67 -7.47 -21.31
N VAL A 257 -1.80 -7.92 -21.82
CA VAL A 257 -2.27 -7.47 -23.15
C VAL A 257 -2.76 -6.01 -23.10
N LEU A 258 -3.42 -5.62 -22.01
CA LEU A 258 -4.03 -4.30 -21.83
C LEU A 258 -3.02 -3.24 -21.36
N GLY A 259 -3.21 -2.00 -21.81
CA GLY A 259 -2.58 -0.79 -21.24
C GLY A 259 -1.47 -0.13 -22.06
N MET A 260 -1.08 -0.69 -23.21
CA MET A 260 -0.07 -0.08 -24.09
C MET A 260 -0.54 -0.05 -25.55
N PRO A 261 -0.12 0.96 -26.35
CA PRO A 261 -0.41 1.01 -27.78
C PRO A 261 0.08 -0.24 -28.54
N TRP A 262 -0.67 -0.65 -29.56
CA TRP A 262 -0.45 -1.89 -30.29
C TRP A 262 0.63 -1.76 -31.39
N THR A 263 1.88 -1.56 -30.97
CA THR A 263 3.05 -1.44 -31.87
C THR A 263 3.59 -2.81 -32.30
N GLN A 264 4.36 -2.86 -33.39
CA GLN A 264 5.07 -4.10 -33.78
C GLN A 264 5.97 -4.63 -32.66
N GLY A 265 6.71 -3.74 -31.98
CA GLY A 265 7.55 -4.11 -30.84
C GLY A 265 6.74 -4.75 -29.71
N ARG A 266 5.56 -4.19 -29.40
CA ARG A 266 4.68 -4.74 -28.38
C ARG A 266 4.12 -6.11 -28.75
N ARG A 267 3.69 -6.28 -30.01
CA ARG A 267 3.21 -7.59 -30.51
C ARG A 267 4.29 -8.66 -30.38
N ARG A 268 5.54 -8.34 -30.78
CA ARG A 268 6.69 -9.24 -30.63
C ARG A 268 6.92 -9.62 -29.16
N GLN A 269 6.87 -8.65 -28.25
CA GLN A 269 7.03 -8.91 -26.82
C GLN A 269 5.91 -9.80 -26.25
N LEU A 270 4.66 -9.58 -26.65
CA LEU A 270 3.53 -10.40 -26.20
C LEU A 270 3.66 -11.85 -26.65
N LEU A 271 4.10 -12.07 -27.90
CA LEU A 271 4.38 -13.40 -28.44
C LEU A 271 5.55 -14.06 -27.74
N ALA A 272 6.71 -13.39 -27.66
CA ALA A 272 7.92 -13.89 -27.00
C ALA A 272 7.62 -14.32 -25.56
N SER A 273 6.92 -13.48 -24.78
CA SER A 273 6.58 -13.80 -23.39
C SER A 273 5.76 -15.09 -23.20
N ARG A 274 5.03 -15.52 -24.23
CA ARG A 274 4.23 -16.76 -24.21
C ARG A 274 5.04 -17.95 -24.73
N VAL A 275 5.74 -17.75 -25.84
CA VAL A 275 6.57 -18.80 -26.47
C VAL A 275 7.70 -19.19 -25.53
N ASP A 276 8.47 -18.22 -25.03
CA ASP A 276 9.65 -18.47 -24.19
C ASP A 276 9.28 -19.23 -22.92
N THR A 277 8.22 -18.79 -22.25
CA THR A 277 7.69 -19.45 -21.05
C THR A 277 7.25 -20.88 -21.36
N THR A 278 6.55 -21.10 -22.47
CA THR A 278 6.06 -22.42 -22.86
C THR A 278 7.23 -23.35 -23.17
N VAL A 279 8.24 -22.87 -23.89
CA VAL A 279 9.47 -23.62 -24.18
C VAL A 279 10.17 -24.03 -22.89
N ALA A 280 10.32 -23.11 -21.94
CA ALA A 280 10.96 -23.39 -20.65
C ALA A 280 10.19 -24.46 -19.84
N VAL A 281 8.86 -24.37 -19.80
CA VAL A 281 8.00 -25.37 -19.14
C VAL A 281 8.12 -26.74 -19.80
N VAL A 282 8.11 -26.81 -21.14
CA VAL A 282 8.28 -28.07 -21.87
C VAL A 282 9.66 -28.68 -21.62
N SER A 283 10.70 -27.85 -21.55
CA SER A 283 12.05 -28.31 -21.19
C SER A 283 12.10 -28.88 -19.77
N LEU A 284 11.42 -28.26 -18.80
CA LEU A 284 11.27 -28.82 -17.46
C LEU A 284 10.58 -30.19 -17.51
N MET A 285 9.43 -30.28 -18.20
CA MET A 285 8.68 -31.55 -18.29
C MET A 285 9.55 -32.69 -18.84
N ARG A 286 10.37 -32.41 -19.86
CA ARG A 286 11.32 -33.40 -20.42
C ARG A 286 12.43 -33.78 -19.46
N ARG A 287 12.84 -32.87 -18.58
CA ARG A 287 13.91 -33.10 -17.59
C ARG A 287 13.45 -33.95 -16.40
N LEU A 288 12.16 -33.90 -16.07
CA LEU A 288 11.56 -34.63 -14.94
C LEU A 288 11.01 -36.02 -15.32
N GLN A 289 11.04 -36.37 -16.60
CA GLN A 289 10.70 -37.70 -17.12
C GLN A 289 11.91 -38.62 -17.08
#